data_AF-A0A6A6KLX4-F1
#
_entry.id   AF-A0A6A6KLX4-F1
#
_cell.length_a   1.000
_cell.length_b   1.000
_cell.length_c   1.000
_cell.angle_alpha   90.00
_cell.angle_beta   90.00
_cell.angle_gamma   90.00
#
_symmetry.space_group_name_H-M   'P 1'
#
loop_
_entity.id
_entity.type
_entity.pdbx_description
1 polymer ?
#
loop_
_entity_poly.entity_id
_entity_poly.type
_entity_poly.pdbx_seq_one_letter_code
_entity_poly.pdbx_strand_id
1 'polypeptide(L)'
;MDEKPKRRTAVENGDGGEVLVLATLIGNGDDLKIVVRKKDAEIEGLCKSHYEEFILAVDELRGVLVDAEELKSELASDNFRLQEVGSALLIKLEELLESYSIKKNVTEAIKMSKICLQALELCAKCNNHMSEGQFFPALKTMDLIEKNYLLNIPVKTLRMTIEKTIPVIKSHIQKKVTSQFNEWLVHVRSSAKNIGQTAIGHAASARQRDEEMLQHQRKSEEQNDRVKNKIVNNQNRNGT
;
A
#
# COMPACT_ATOMS: atom_id res chain seq x y z
N MET A 1 -35.68 -51.78 5.39
CA MET A 1 -35.55 -53.00 6.23
C MET A 1 -36.82 -53.04 7.06
N ASP A 2 -37.84 -53.65 6.48
CA ASP A 2 -39.20 -53.71 7.02
C ASP A 2 -39.31 -54.86 8.04
N GLU A 3 -39.45 -54.54 9.32
CA GLU A 3 -39.82 -55.52 10.35
C GLU A 3 -41.33 -55.52 10.57
N LYS A 4 -41.97 -56.60 10.10
CA LYS A 4 -43.37 -56.94 10.41
C LYS A 4 -43.55 -57.21 11.90
N PRO A 5 -44.62 -56.73 12.55
CA PRO A 5 -44.99 -57.20 13.87
C PRO A 5 -45.62 -58.60 13.78
N LYS A 6 -45.05 -59.52 14.56
CA LYS A 6 -45.47 -60.91 14.72
C LYS A 6 -46.79 -60.97 15.49
N ARG A 7 -47.90 -61.29 14.80
CA ARG A 7 -49.19 -61.61 15.45
C ARG A 7 -48.99 -62.75 16.45
N ARG A 8 -49.17 -62.47 17.74
CA ARG A 8 -49.46 -63.50 18.74
C ARG A 8 -50.92 -63.90 18.58
N THR A 9 -51.15 -65.16 18.24
CA THR A 9 -52.45 -65.83 18.31
C THR A 9 -52.89 -65.90 19.78
N ALA A 10 -53.91 -65.14 20.14
CA ALA A 10 -54.66 -65.41 21.36
C ALA A 10 -55.45 -66.71 21.14
N VAL A 11 -55.18 -67.70 21.97
CA VAL A 11 -55.98 -68.93 22.06
C VAL A 11 -57.35 -68.52 22.55
N GLU A 12 -58.32 -68.54 21.65
CA GLU A 12 -59.74 -68.38 21.97
C GLU A 12 -60.21 -69.68 22.64
N ASN A 13 -59.94 -69.83 23.93
CA ASN A 13 -60.62 -70.82 24.77
C ASN A 13 -62.01 -70.26 25.12
N GLY A 14 -62.86 -70.19 24.10
CA GLY A 14 -64.29 -69.95 24.29
C GLY A 14 -64.93 -71.22 24.79
N ASP A 15 -65.29 -71.24 26.07
CA ASP A 15 -66.14 -72.26 26.68
C ASP A 15 -67.52 -72.26 26.01
N GLY A 16 -67.63 -72.99 24.89
CA GLY A 16 -68.86 -73.12 24.09
C GLY A 16 -70.00 -73.83 24.82
N GLY A 17 -69.76 -74.35 26.02
CA GLY A 17 -70.78 -74.96 26.87
C GLY A 17 -71.68 -73.94 27.57
N GLU A 18 -71.16 -72.77 27.96
CA GLU A 18 -71.92 -71.80 28.74
C GLU A 18 -72.94 -70.99 27.93
N VAL A 19 -72.68 -70.80 26.63
CA VAL A 19 -73.56 -70.02 25.74
C VAL A 19 -74.89 -70.75 25.49
N LEU A 20 -74.87 -72.09 25.46
CA LEU A 20 -76.06 -72.91 25.23
C LEU A 20 -76.97 -72.97 26.47
N VAL A 21 -76.40 -72.89 27.67
CA VAL A 21 -77.15 -72.82 28.94
C VAL A 21 -77.83 -71.46 29.08
N LEU A 22 -77.16 -70.38 28.70
CA LEU A 22 -77.68 -69.01 28.79
C LEU A 22 -78.82 -68.72 27.80
N ALA A 23 -78.80 -69.30 26.60
CA ALA A 23 -79.85 -69.10 25.60
C ALA A 23 -81.19 -69.78 25.94
N THR A 24 -81.17 -70.82 26.79
CA THR A 24 -82.37 -71.62 27.13
C THR A 24 -83.18 -71.02 28.30
N LEU A 25 -82.64 -70.02 29.01
CA LEU A 25 -83.23 -69.47 30.23
C LEU A 25 -83.77 -68.04 30.10
N ILE A 26 -83.79 -67.43 28.90
CA ILE A 26 -84.26 -66.04 28.71
C ILE A 26 -85.80 -66.01 28.68
N GLY A 27 -86.42 -66.20 29.85
CA GLY A 27 -87.88 -66.20 30.01
C GLY A 27 -88.40 -65.21 31.05
N ASN A 28 -87.60 -64.82 32.05
CA ASN A 28 -88.05 -63.96 33.14
C ASN A 28 -87.00 -62.88 33.46
N GLY A 29 -87.43 -61.65 33.79
CA GLY A 29 -86.55 -60.47 33.96
C GLY A 29 -85.47 -60.54 35.05
N ASP A 30 -85.30 -61.67 35.72
CA ASP A 30 -84.19 -61.94 36.65
C ASP A 30 -82.93 -62.47 35.94
N ASP A 31 -83.05 -63.02 34.73
CA ASP A 31 -81.94 -63.65 34.01
C ASP A 31 -80.97 -62.65 33.36
N LEU A 32 -81.47 -61.46 32.96
CA LEU A 32 -80.61 -60.37 32.50
C LEU A 32 -79.69 -59.86 33.62
N LYS A 33 -80.16 -59.88 34.88
CA LYS A 33 -79.34 -59.48 36.03
C LYS A 33 -78.18 -60.45 36.24
N ILE A 34 -78.36 -61.74 35.94
CA ILE A 34 -77.30 -62.75 36.06
C ILE A 34 -76.24 -62.54 34.98
N VAL A 35 -76.65 -62.29 33.73
CA VAL A 35 -75.73 -61.99 32.62
C VAL A 35 -74.95 -60.70 32.87
N VAL A 36 -75.62 -59.65 33.34
CA VAL A 36 -74.95 -58.38 33.70
C VAL A 36 -73.92 -58.62 34.81
N ARG A 37 -74.27 -59.31 35.89
CA ARG A 37 -73.31 -59.64 36.96
C ARG A 37 -72.13 -60.49 36.48
N LYS A 38 -72.37 -61.45 35.60
CA LYS A 38 -71.30 -62.28 35.02
C LYS A 38 -70.37 -61.45 34.14
N LYS A 39 -70.93 -60.57 33.30
CA LYS A 39 -70.14 -59.65 32.47
C LYS A 39 -69.38 -58.62 33.31
N ASP A 40 -69.98 -58.12 34.37
CA ASP A 40 -69.30 -57.24 35.34
C ASP A 40 -68.11 -57.97 36.00
N ALA A 41 -68.27 -59.24 36.38
CA ALA A 41 -67.19 -60.04 36.94
C ALA A 41 -66.09 -60.37 35.91
N GLU A 42 -66.44 -60.63 34.64
CA GLU A 42 -65.48 -60.80 33.55
C GLU A 42 -64.68 -59.51 33.30
N ILE A 43 -65.36 -58.36 33.28
CA ILE A 43 -64.74 -57.04 33.15
C ILE A 43 -63.82 -56.78 34.34
N GLU A 44 -64.27 -57.02 35.57
CA GLU A 44 -63.47 -56.85 36.77
C GLU A 44 -62.24 -57.76 36.78
N GLY A 45 -62.39 -59.02 36.35
CA GLY A 45 -61.28 -59.97 36.22
C GLY A 45 -60.23 -59.51 35.21
N LEU A 46 -60.65 -59.02 34.04
CA LEU A 46 -59.77 -58.48 33.01
C LEU A 46 -59.07 -57.19 33.48
N CYS A 47 -59.80 -56.30 34.16
CA CYS A 47 -59.21 -55.11 34.75
C CYS A 47 -58.18 -55.47 35.83
N LYS A 48 -58.45 -56.48 36.67
CA LYS A 48 -57.51 -56.97 37.69
C LYS A 48 -56.30 -57.70 37.11
N SER A 49 -56.40 -58.30 35.93
CA SER A 49 -55.23 -58.95 35.31
C SER A 49 -54.29 -57.96 34.64
N HIS A 50 -54.78 -56.81 34.17
CA HIS A 50 -54.00 -55.85 33.38
C HIS A 50 -53.75 -54.49 34.04
N TYR A 51 -54.31 -54.20 35.23
CA TYR A 51 -54.12 -52.88 35.85
C TYR A 51 -52.64 -52.56 36.11
N GLU A 52 -51.83 -53.55 36.49
CA GLU A 52 -50.40 -53.36 36.75
C GLU A 52 -49.63 -53.00 35.48
N GLU A 53 -49.85 -53.74 34.37
CA GLU A 53 -49.25 -53.45 33.07
C GLU A 53 -49.69 -52.07 32.54
N PHE A 54 -50.96 -51.70 32.76
CA PHE A 54 -51.47 -50.39 32.41
C PHE A 54 -50.78 -49.26 33.20
N ILE A 55 -50.63 -49.42 34.51
CA ILE A 55 -49.95 -48.43 35.36
C ILE A 55 -48.50 -48.27 34.92
N LEU A 56 -47.78 -49.37 34.69
CA LEU A 56 -46.39 -49.34 34.23
C LEU A 56 -46.25 -48.62 32.87
N ALA A 57 -47.15 -48.89 31.92
CA ALA A 57 -47.14 -48.20 30.63
C ALA A 57 -47.42 -46.69 30.76
N VAL A 58 -48.32 -46.29 31.67
CA VAL A 58 -48.60 -44.87 31.95
C VAL A 58 -47.39 -44.19 32.59
N ASP A 59 -46.71 -44.85 33.53
CA ASP A 59 -45.50 -44.32 34.17
C ASP A 59 -44.35 -44.17 33.17
N GLU A 60 -44.17 -45.14 32.25
CA GLU A 60 -43.17 -45.06 31.17
C GLU A 60 -43.46 -43.89 30.23
N LEU A 61 -44.71 -43.70 29.80
CA LEU A 61 -45.10 -42.54 28.99
C LEU A 61 -44.85 -41.22 29.72
N ARG A 62 -45.05 -41.18 31.04
CA ARG A 62 -44.74 -40.01 31.85
C ARG A 62 -43.23 -39.76 31.92
N GLY A 63 -42.41 -40.80 32.00
CA GLY A 63 -40.95 -40.71 31.89
C GLY A 63 -40.52 -40.08 30.56
N VAL A 64 -41.05 -40.59 29.45
CA VAL A 64 -40.78 -40.05 28.11
C VAL A 64 -41.17 -38.56 28.00
N LEU A 65 -42.26 -38.13 28.63
CA LEU A 65 -42.65 -36.72 28.66
C LEU A 65 -41.67 -35.84 29.45
N VAL A 66 -41.11 -36.36 30.56
CA VAL A 66 -40.07 -35.66 31.33
C VAL A 66 -38.80 -35.52 30.49
N ASP A 67 -38.34 -36.62 29.90
CA ASP A 67 -37.13 -36.63 29.05
C ASP A 67 -37.29 -35.69 27.84
N ALA A 68 -38.49 -35.64 27.25
CA ALA A 68 -38.78 -34.74 26.14
C ALA A 68 -38.74 -33.26 26.54
N GLU A 69 -39.22 -32.91 27.74
CA GLU A 69 -39.15 -31.53 28.22
C GLU A 69 -37.72 -31.14 28.62
N GLU A 70 -36.94 -32.06 29.20
CA GLU A 70 -35.52 -31.85 29.47
C GLU A 70 -34.73 -31.59 28.18
N LEU A 71 -34.90 -32.46 27.17
CA LEU A 71 -34.27 -32.29 25.86
C LEU A 71 -34.64 -30.96 25.21
N LYS A 72 -35.91 -30.54 25.31
CA LYS A 72 -36.36 -29.25 24.80
C LYS A 72 -35.69 -28.07 25.51
N SER A 73 -35.50 -28.17 26.83
CA SER A 73 -34.79 -27.16 27.62
C SER A 73 -33.31 -27.09 27.23
N GLU A 74 -32.65 -28.25 27.10
CA GLU A 74 -31.25 -28.32 26.64
C GLU A 74 -31.08 -27.73 25.24
N LEU A 75 -31.96 -28.09 24.30
CA LEU A 75 -31.94 -27.54 22.93
C LEU A 75 -32.13 -26.02 22.92
N ALA A 76 -33.02 -25.49 23.77
CA ALA A 76 -33.21 -24.04 23.90
C ALA A 76 -31.95 -23.35 24.44
N SER A 77 -31.30 -23.96 25.43
CA SER A 77 -30.03 -23.47 26.01
C SER A 77 -28.90 -23.46 24.99
N ASP A 78 -28.71 -24.57 24.26
CA ASP A 78 -27.67 -24.67 23.24
C ASP A 78 -27.93 -23.73 22.05
N ASN A 79 -29.18 -23.57 21.64
CA ASN A 79 -29.54 -22.57 20.63
C ASN A 79 -29.20 -21.14 21.10
N PHE A 80 -29.50 -20.81 22.36
CA PHE A 80 -29.13 -19.50 22.91
C PHE A 80 -27.61 -19.29 22.89
N ARG A 81 -26.83 -20.28 23.35
CA ARG A 81 -25.36 -20.20 23.37
C ARG A 81 -24.78 -20.10 21.96
N LEU A 82 -25.32 -20.83 21.00
CA LEU A 82 -24.93 -20.75 19.59
C LEU A 82 -25.19 -19.35 19.01
N GLN A 83 -26.36 -18.78 19.30
CA GLN A 83 -26.70 -17.43 18.85
C GLN A 83 -25.82 -16.37 19.50
N GLU A 84 -25.51 -16.50 20.80
CA GLU A 84 -24.63 -15.59 21.53
C GLU A 84 -23.21 -15.58 20.92
N VAL A 85 -22.60 -16.76 20.78
CA VAL A 85 -21.26 -16.91 20.19
C VAL A 85 -21.26 -16.48 18.71
N GLY A 86 -22.28 -16.87 17.95
CA GLY A 86 -22.43 -16.51 16.54
C GLY A 86 -22.53 -14.99 16.34
N SER A 87 -23.34 -14.31 17.17
CA SER A 87 -23.49 -12.86 17.12
C SER A 87 -22.19 -12.14 17.48
N ALA A 88 -21.50 -12.59 18.53
CA ALA A 88 -20.20 -12.03 18.92
C ALA A 88 -19.15 -12.20 17.81
N LEU A 89 -19.13 -13.36 17.14
CA LEU A 89 -18.21 -13.64 16.03
C LEU A 89 -18.50 -12.78 14.80
N LEU A 90 -19.77 -12.55 14.47
CA LEU A 90 -20.17 -11.68 13.36
C LEU A 90 -19.64 -10.26 13.54
N ILE A 91 -19.77 -9.69 14.74
CA ILE A 91 -19.21 -8.36 15.06
C ILE A 91 -17.70 -8.34 14.83
N LYS A 92 -16.98 -9.38 15.29
CA LYS A 92 -15.52 -9.48 15.10
C LYS A 92 -15.12 -9.62 13.63
N LEU A 93 -15.94 -10.28 12.82
CA LEU A 93 -15.73 -10.38 11.38
C LEU A 93 -15.91 -9.02 10.70
N GLU A 94 -16.94 -8.25 11.08
CA GLU A 94 -17.16 -6.90 10.56
C GLU A 94 -15.98 -5.97 10.91
N GLU A 95 -15.55 -5.95 12.17
CA GLU A 95 -14.35 -5.21 12.62
C GLU A 95 -13.10 -5.59 11.81
N LEU A 96 -12.93 -6.88 11.52
CA LEU A 96 -11.79 -7.38 10.73
C LEU A 96 -11.84 -6.92 9.28
N LEU A 97 -13.02 -6.97 8.64
CA LEU A 97 -13.21 -6.50 7.27
C LEU A 97 -12.96 -4.99 7.16
N GLU A 98 -13.45 -4.21 8.12
CA GLU A 98 -13.16 -2.78 8.21
C GLU A 98 -11.66 -2.53 8.38
N SER A 99 -11.00 -3.25 9.28
CA SER A 99 -9.54 -3.18 9.49
C SER A 99 -8.76 -3.49 8.21
N TYR A 100 -9.17 -4.50 7.42
CA TYR A 100 -8.55 -4.77 6.12
C TYR A 100 -8.74 -3.64 5.11
N SER A 101 -9.93 -3.03 5.07
CA SER A 101 -10.21 -1.87 4.23
C SER A 101 -9.32 -0.68 4.62
N ILE A 102 -9.22 -0.36 5.91
CA ILE A 102 -8.35 0.67 6.45
C ILE A 102 -6.89 0.38 6.09
N LYS A 103 -6.41 -0.85 6.33
CA LYS A 103 -5.04 -1.26 6.00
C LYS A 103 -4.72 -1.05 4.51
N LYS A 104 -5.65 -1.41 3.61
CA LYS A 104 -5.49 -1.20 2.17
C LYS A 104 -5.34 0.30 1.86
N ASN A 105 -6.26 1.12 2.36
CA ASN A 105 -6.26 2.57 2.13
C ASN A 105 -4.97 3.22 2.67
N VAL A 106 -4.54 2.83 3.87
CA VAL A 106 -3.29 3.31 4.48
C VAL A 106 -2.07 2.90 3.65
N THR A 107 -2.03 1.66 3.15
CA THR A 107 -0.93 1.17 2.31
C THR A 107 -0.83 1.96 0.99
N GLU A 108 -1.97 2.24 0.36
CA GLU A 108 -2.03 3.07 -0.85
C GLU A 108 -1.59 4.50 -0.56
N ALA A 109 -2.06 5.10 0.53
CA ALA A 109 -1.66 6.45 0.95
C ALA A 109 -0.16 6.56 1.23
N ILE A 110 0.45 5.54 1.87
CA ILE A 110 1.90 5.47 2.08
C ILE A 110 2.64 5.43 0.74
N LYS A 111 2.19 4.60 -0.21
CA LYS A 111 2.80 4.51 -1.55
C LYS A 111 2.73 5.85 -2.28
N MET A 112 1.56 6.49 -2.26
CA MET A 112 1.36 7.80 -2.89
C MET A 112 2.23 8.89 -2.25
N SER A 113 2.32 8.88 -0.92
CA SER A 113 3.14 9.84 -0.16
C SER A 113 4.62 9.70 -0.47
N LYS A 114 5.14 8.47 -0.59
CA LYS A 114 6.54 8.22 -0.97
C LYS A 114 6.89 8.80 -2.34
N ILE A 115 6.00 8.69 -3.32
CA ILE A 115 6.21 9.29 -4.65
C ILE A 115 6.24 10.82 -4.55
N CYS A 116 5.31 11.40 -3.78
CA CYS A 116 5.28 12.85 -3.57
C CYS A 116 6.54 13.36 -2.86
N LEU A 117 7.03 12.63 -1.86
CA LEU A 117 8.25 12.96 -1.13
C LEU A 117 9.47 12.97 -2.08
N GLN A 118 9.65 11.93 -2.89
CA GLN A 118 10.75 11.88 -3.87
C GLN A 118 10.70 13.04 -4.88
N ALA A 119 9.51 13.39 -5.37
CA ALA A 119 9.36 14.53 -6.26
C ALA A 119 9.73 15.85 -5.57
N LEU A 120 9.31 16.04 -4.31
CA LEU A 120 9.63 17.23 -3.52
C LEU A 120 11.11 17.31 -3.15
N GLU A 121 11.76 16.18 -2.83
CA GLU A 121 13.21 16.12 -2.58
C GLU A 121 14.01 16.55 -3.80
N LEU A 122 13.60 16.11 -5.00
CA LEU A 122 14.23 16.57 -6.25
C LEU A 122 14.00 18.06 -6.48
N CYS A 123 12.80 18.58 -6.18
CA CYS A 123 12.54 20.02 -6.25
C CYS A 123 13.44 20.81 -5.29
N ALA A 124 13.56 20.35 -4.05
CA ALA A 124 14.44 20.96 -3.04
C ALA A 124 15.91 20.92 -3.49
N LYS A 125 16.36 19.78 -4.03
CA LYS A 125 17.71 19.64 -4.59
C LYS A 125 17.96 20.60 -5.76
N CYS A 126 16.99 20.75 -6.66
CA CYS A 126 17.07 21.73 -7.74
C CYS A 126 17.20 23.16 -7.18
N ASN A 127 16.41 23.50 -6.16
CA ASN A 127 16.46 24.81 -5.51
C ASN A 127 17.82 25.07 -4.83
N ASN A 128 18.43 24.06 -4.22
CA ASN A 128 19.78 24.18 -3.64
C ASN A 128 20.83 24.45 -4.73
N HIS A 129 20.82 23.69 -5.83
CA HIS A 129 21.71 23.95 -6.97
C HIS A 129 21.52 25.37 -7.54
N MET A 130 20.29 25.88 -7.57
CA MET A 130 20.00 27.25 -7.98
C MET A 130 20.62 28.28 -7.03
N SER A 131 20.52 28.05 -5.72
CA SER A 131 21.08 28.94 -4.70
C SER A 131 22.61 28.97 -4.70
N GLU A 132 23.25 27.85 -5.05
CA GLU A 132 24.71 27.71 -5.16
C GLU A 132 25.26 28.23 -6.50
N GLY A 133 24.39 28.68 -7.43
CA GLY A 133 24.81 29.11 -8.78
C GLY A 133 25.19 27.94 -9.71
N GLN A 134 24.91 26.71 -9.33
CA GLN A 134 25.18 25.49 -10.11
C GLN A 134 24.05 25.25 -11.13
N PHE A 135 24.00 26.08 -12.17
CA PHE A 135 22.91 26.08 -13.14
C PHE A 135 22.79 24.79 -13.96
N PHE A 136 23.91 24.13 -14.29
CA PHE A 136 23.88 22.89 -15.05
C PHE A 136 23.32 21.70 -14.24
N PRO A 137 23.79 21.41 -13.00
CA PRO A 137 23.14 20.45 -12.11
C PRO A 137 21.66 20.75 -11.82
N ALA A 138 21.30 22.02 -11.69
CA ALA A 138 19.90 22.43 -11.53
C ALA A 138 19.05 22.02 -12.74
N LEU A 139 19.50 22.30 -13.97
CA LEU A 139 18.81 21.90 -15.20
C LEU A 139 18.70 20.38 -15.34
N LYS A 140 19.76 19.64 -15.00
CA LYS A 140 19.75 18.18 -15.04
C LYS A 140 18.75 17.58 -14.05
N THR A 141 18.66 18.15 -12.86
CA THR A 141 17.66 17.76 -11.85
C THR A 141 16.24 18.08 -12.33
N MET A 142 16.06 19.23 -13.00
CA MET A 142 14.77 19.60 -13.57
C MET A 142 14.31 18.64 -14.67
N ASP A 143 15.20 18.27 -15.58
CA ASP A 143 14.93 17.31 -16.66
C ASP A 143 14.53 15.93 -16.09
N LEU A 144 15.17 15.52 -14.99
CA LEU A 144 14.81 14.30 -14.26
C LEU A 144 13.38 14.36 -13.69
N ILE A 145 12.99 15.49 -13.08
CA ILE A 145 11.63 15.69 -12.55
C ILE A 145 10.60 15.59 -13.68
N GLU A 146 10.88 16.26 -14.80
CA GLU A 146 9.99 16.33 -15.95
C GLU A 146 9.77 14.98 -16.63
N LYS A 147 10.84 14.21 -16.84
CA LYS A 147 10.77 12.92 -17.53
C LYS A 147 10.29 11.77 -16.65
N ASN A 148 10.73 11.72 -15.39
CA ASN A 148 10.56 10.51 -14.57
C ASN A 148 9.44 10.62 -13.52
N TYR A 149 9.06 11.84 -13.10
CA TYR A 149 8.18 12.02 -11.93
C TYR A 149 6.85 12.70 -12.25
N LEU A 150 6.79 13.59 -13.25
CA LEU A 150 5.56 14.34 -13.58
C LEU A 150 4.34 13.44 -13.88
N LEU A 151 4.54 12.32 -14.59
CA LEU A 151 3.45 11.38 -14.88
C LEU A 151 3.07 10.51 -13.67
N ASN A 152 3.98 10.34 -12.72
CA ASN A 152 3.85 9.41 -11.59
C ASN A 152 3.30 10.07 -10.31
N ILE A 153 3.31 11.40 -10.20
CA ILE A 153 2.81 12.11 -9.00
C ILE A 153 1.29 11.91 -8.87
N PRO A 154 0.78 11.21 -7.83
CA PRO A 154 -0.65 10.92 -7.71
C PRO A 154 -1.50 12.17 -7.46
N VAL A 155 -0.94 13.19 -6.80
CA VAL A 155 -1.66 14.42 -6.43
C VAL A 155 -1.65 15.42 -7.59
N LYS A 156 -2.81 15.63 -8.22
CA LYS A 156 -2.98 16.53 -9.36
C LYS A 156 -2.50 17.97 -9.09
N THR A 157 -2.85 18.54 -7.93
CA THR A 157 -2.44 19.91 -7.58
C THR A 157 -0.92 20.05 -7.52
N LEU A 158 -0.23 19.12 -6.85
CA LEU A 158 1.24 19.11 -6.78
C LEU A 158 1.86 18.99 -8.17
N ARG A 159 1.35 18.05 -8.98
CA ARG A 159 1.80 17.84 -10.36
C ARG A 159 1.69 19.12 -11.19
N MET A 160 0.52 19.76 -11.19
CA MET A 160 0.27 20.98 -11.95
C MET A 160 1.14 22.15 -11.49
N THR A 161 1.38 22.28 -10.19
CA THR A 161 2.27 23.33 -9.65
C THR A 161 3.70 23.13 -10.13
N ILE A 162 4.22 21.90 -10.05
CA ILE A 162 5.58 21.57 -10.53
C ILE A 162 5.67 21.81 -12.04
N GLU A 163 4.72 21.31 -12.82
CA GLU A 163 4.66 21.45 -14.28
C GLU A 163 4.73 22.91 -14.73
N LYS A 164 3.97 23.80 -14.09
CA LYS A 164 3.96 25.23 -14.40
C LYS A 164 5.26 25.94 -13.97
N THR A 165 5.94 25.44 -12.95
CA THR A 165 7.13 26.09 -12.40
C THR A 165 8.40 25.75 -13.19
N ILE A 166 8.47 24.55 -13.80
CA ILE A 166 9.59 24.11 -14.64
C ILE A 166 10.00 25.14 -15.71
N PRO A 167 9.10 25.62 -16.60
CA PRO A 167 9.49 26.57 -17.64
C PRO A 167 9.94 27.91 -17.08
N VAL A 168 9.36 28.35 -15.95
CA VAL A 168 9.75 29.59 -15.27
C VAL A 168 11.19 29.51 -14.78
N ILE A 169 11.57 28.41 -14.12
CA ILE A 169 12.93 28.19 -13.64
C ILE A 169 13.91 28.06 -14.81
N LYS A 170 13.56 27.31 -15.87
CA LYS A 170 14.42 27.21 -17.09
C LYS A 170 14.70 28.58 -17.69
N SER A 171 13.67 29.43 -17.82
CA SER A 171 13.82 30.80 -18.31
C SER A 171 14.71 31.65 -17.39
N HIS A 172 14.55 31.52 -16.07
CA HIS A 172 15.39 32.21 -15.09
C HIS A 172 16.88 31.81 -15.22
N ILE A 173 17.16 30.50 -15.30
CA ILE A 173 18.52 29.98 -15.50
C ILE A 173 19.11 30.55 -16.78
N GLN A 174 18.38 30.48 -17.89
CA GLN A 174 18.84 31.00 -19.18
C GLN A 174 19.24 32.48 -19.07
N LYS A 175 18.35 33.33 -18.53
CA LYS A 175 18.63 34.76 -18.34
C LYS A 175 19.85 35.00 -17.47
N LYS A 176 19.98 34.27 -16.36
CA LYS A 176 21.09 34.43 -15.42
C LYS A 176 22.42 34.03 -16.03
N VAL A 177 22.47 32.89 -16.72
CA VAL A 177 23.66 32.39 -17.43
C VAL A 177 24.06 33.35 -18.55
N THR A 178 23.11 33.81 -19.36
CA THR A 178 23.39 34.79 -20.42
C THR A 178 23.93 36.11 -19.87
N SER A 179 23.38 36.62 -18.76
CA SER A 179 23.89 37.84 -18.11
C SER A 179 25.33 37.65 -17.62
N GLN A 180 25.60 36.59 -16.86
CA GLN A 180 26.94 36.32 -16.34
C GLN A 180 27.96 36.12 -17.46
N PHE A 181 27.58 35.44 -18.54
CA PHE A 181 28.45 35.26 -19.70
C PHE A 181 28.76 36.59 -20.40
N ASN A 182 27.75 37.45 -20.57
CA ASN A 182 27.94 38.78 -21.16
C ASN A 182 28.83 39.67 -20.29
N GLU A 183 28.62 39.67 -18.97
CA GLU A 183 29.47 40.37 -18.01
C GLU A 183 30.93 39.87 -18.09
N TRP A 184 31.12 38.56 -18.15
CA TRP A 184 32.43 37.94 -18.32
C TRP A 184 33.10 38.36 -19.65
N LEU A 185 32.36 38.39 -20.78
CA LEU A 185 32.90 38.84 -22.06
C LEU A 185 33.36 40.31 -22.02
N VAL A 186 32.60 41.18 -21.33
CA VAL A 186 32.99 42.58 -21.13
C VAL A 186 34.28 42.66 -20.30
N HIS A 187 34.36 41.89 -19.22
CA HIS A 187 35.56 41.83 -18.38
C HIS A 187 36.78 41.33 -19.14
N VAL A 188 36.66 40.21 -19.86
CA VAL A 188 37.73 39.64 -20.70
C VAL A 188 38.20 40.64 -21.74
N ARG A 189 37.28 41.38 -22.39
CA ARG A 189 37.64 42.42 -23.36
C ARG A 189 38.46 43.54 -22.72
N SER A 190 38.09 43.99 -21.52
CA SER A 190 38.84 44.99 -20.77
C SER A 190 40.23 44.48 -20.38
N SER A 191 40.31 43.26 -19.86
CA SER A 191 41.58 42.63 -19.46
C SER A 191 42.51 42.41 -20.66
N ALA A 192 41.97 41.98 -21.80
CA ALA A 192 42.72 41.81 -23.04
C ALA A 192 43.33 43.14 -23.54
N LYS A 193 42.60 44.26 -23.39
CA LYS A 193 43.13 45.60 -23.72
C LYS A 193 44.36 45.94 -22.87
N ASN A 194 44.31 45.69 -21.56
CA ASN A 194 45.42 45.95 -20.65
C ASN A 194 46.64 45.09 -21.01
N ILE A 195 46.44 43.80 -21.26
CA ILE A 195 47.49 42.87 -21.73
C ILE A 195 48.09 43.38 -23.04
N GLY A 196 47.26 43.77 -24.01
CA GLY A 196 47.70 44.31 -25.29
C GLY A 196 48.54 45.59 -25.15
N GLN A 197 48.11 46.55 -24.33
CA GLN A 197 48.89 47.77 -24.05
C GLN A 197 50.24 47.44 -23.39
N THR A 198 50.26 46.48 -22.48
CA THR A 198 51.48 46.05 -21.78
C THR A 198 52.45 45.37 -22.75
N ALA A 199 51.96 44.52 -23.65
CA ALA A 199 52.75 43.86 -24.68
C ALA A 199 53.32 44.86 -25.70
N ILE A 200 52.52 45.83 -26.14
CA ILE A 200 52.96 46.91 -27.04
C ILE A 200 54.04 47.76 -26.35
N GLY A 201 53.86 48.13 -25.08
CA GLY A 201 54.85 48.87 -24.30
C GLY A 201 56.18 48.13 -24.20
N HIS A 202 56.15 46.84 -23.85
CA HIS A 202 57.37 46.01 -23.81
C HIS A 202 58.06 45.90 -25.17
N ALA A 203 57.31 45.69 -26.25
CA ALA A 203 57.86 45.61 -27.60
C ALA A 203 58.47 46.94 -28.06
N ALA A 204 57.82 48.07 -27.77
CA ALA A 204 58.35 49.40 -28.08
C ALA A 204 59.64 49.69 -27.31
N SER A 205 59.68 49.43 -26.00
CA SER A 205 60.89 49.59 -25.19
C SER A 205 62.03 48.65 -25.63
N ALA A 206 61.72 47.43 -26.08
CA ALA A 206 62.72 46.53 -26.65
C ALA A 206 63.32 47.10 -27.95
N ARG A 207 62.49 47.57 -28.88
CA ARG A 207 62.95 48.22 -30.12
C ARG A 207 63.79 49.46 -29.85
N GLN A 208 63.39 50.29 -28.88
CA GLN A 208 64.17 51.46 -28.50
C GLN A 208 65.57 51.08 -28.01
N ARG A 209 65.68 50.04 -27.16
CA ARG A 209 66.98 49.53 -26.70
C ARG A 209 67.83 49.00 -27.85
N ASP A 210 67.23 48.29 -28.80
CA ASP A 210 67.94 47.78 -29.99
C ASP A 210 68.44 48.94 -30.89
N GLU A 211 67.62 49.97 -31.11
CA GLU A 211 68.01 51.17 -31.85
C GLU A 211 69.13 51.96 -31.16
N GLU A 212 69.07 52.11 -29.84
CA GLU A 212 70.13 52.77 -29.05
C GLU A 212 71.45 51.99 -29.14
N MET A 213 71.43 50.65 -29.05
CA MET A 213 72.61 49.82 -29.28
C MET A 213 73.20 50.01 -30.67
N LEU A 214 72.37 49.99 -31.72
CA LEU A 214 72.81 50.22 -33.11
C LEU A 214 73.39 51.63 -33.31
N GLN A 215 72.81 52.65 -32.69
CA GLN A 215 73.36 54.01 -32.73
C GLN A 215 74.72 54.10 -32.03
N HIS A 216 74.86 53.47 -30.86
CA HIS A 216 76.15 53.39 -30.17
C HIS A 216 77.20 52.66 -31.01
N GLN A 217 76.82 51.58 -31.68
CA GLN A 217 77.69 50.84 -32.58
C GLN A 217 78.15 51.70 -33.77
N ARG A 218 77.23 52.38 -34.48
CA ARG A 218 77.57 53.31 -35.56
C ARG A 218 78.52 54.42 -35.13
N LYS A 219 78.26 55.05 -33.98
CA LYS A 219 79.15 56.10 -33.44
C LYS A 219 80.55 55.56 -33.13
N SER A 220 80.64 54.33 -32.61
CA SER A 220 81.93 53.70 -32.34
C SER A 220 82.69 53.37 -33.64
N GLU A 221 81.99 52.92 -34.68
CA GLU A 221 82.55 52.64 -36.01
C GLU A 221 83.03 53.93 -36.69
N GLU A 222 82.21 54.98 -36.73
CA GLU A 222 82.60 56.30 -37.26
C GLU A 222 83.81 56.89 -36.54
N GLN A 223 83.86 56.77 -35.21
CA GLN A 223 85.00 57.22 -34.43
C GLN A 223 86.25 56.40 -34.76
N ASN A 224 86.10 55.08 -34.94
CA ASN A 224 87.20 54.19 -35.32
C ASN A 224 87.71 54.50 -36.73
N ASP A 225 86.81 54.80 -37.68
CA ASP A 225 87.16 55.21 -39.04
C ASP A 225 87.80 56.60 -39.09
N ARG A 226 87.36 57.55 -38.25
CA ARG A 226 88.06 58.83 -38.06
C ARG A 226 89.47 58.65 -37.51
N VAL A 227 89.66 57.73 -36.57
CA VAL A 227 90.98 57.40 -36.02
C VAL A 227 91.85 56.75 -37.10
N LYS A 228 91.33 55.76 -37.85
CA LYS A 228 92.03 55.16 -39.00
C LYS A 228 92.43 56.20 -40.05
N ASN A 229 91.52 57.08 -40.46
CA ASN A 229 91.82 58.14 -41.43
C ASN A 229 92.85 59.15 -40.92
N LYS A 230 92.83 59.49 -39.62
CA LYS A 230 93.90 60.30 -39.00
C LYS A 230 95.25 59.58 -39.04
N ILE A 231 95.29 58.29 -38.75
CA ILE A 231 96.53 57.49 -38.81
C ILE A 231 97.06 57.42 -40.24
N VAL A 232 96.20 57.17 -41.24
CA VAL A 232 96.57 57.14 -42.67
C VAL A 232 97.08 58.50 -43.16
N ASN A 233 96.40 59.61 -42.80
CA ASN A 233 96.88 60.95 -43.16
C ASN A 233 98.19 61.35 -42.47
N ASN A 234 98.42 60.87 -41.25
CA ASN A 234 99.68 61.13 -40.55
C ASN A 234 100.84 60.29 -41.13
N GLN A 235 100.55 59.08 -41.61
CA GLN A 235 101.52 58.27 -42.37
C GLN A 235 101.84 58.90 -43.74
N ASN A 236 100.87 59.52 -44.43
CA ASN A 236 101.12 60.25 -45.68
C ASN A 236 101.85 61.59 -45.50
N ARG A 237 101.80 62.22 -44.31
CA ARG A 237 102.55 63.46 -44.00
C ARG A 237 103.99 63.25 -43.56
N ASN A 238 104.33 62.04 -43.11
CA ASN A 238 105.68 61.68 -42.66
C ASN A 238 106.49 60.92 -43.74
N GLY A 239 106.02 60.91 -44.99
CA GLY A 239 106.59 60.15 -46.12
C GLY A 239 107.13 61.00 -47.29
N THR A 240 107.30 62.31 -47.11
CA THR A 240 108.10 63.20 -47.98
C THR A 240 109.24 63.78 -47.18
#